data_AF-F9PS41-F1
#
_entry.id   AF-F9PS41-F1
#
_cell.length_a   1.000
_cell.length_b   1.000
_cell.length_c   1.000
_cell.angle_alpha   90.00
_cell.angle_beta   90.00
_cell.angle_gamma   90.00
#
_symmetry.space_group_name_H-M   'P 1'
#
loop_
_entity.id
_entity.type
_entity.pdbx_description
1 polymer ?
#
loop_
_entity_poly.entity_id
_entity_poly.type
_entity_poly.pdbx_seq_one_letter_code
_entity_poly.pdbx_strand_id
1 'polypeptide(L)'
;MNHNVEAVEQMIRFIYDNIQYAEFNTKSDYCHVCGFDGEIIINDHNEWECPQCHNKDKQKMNVTRRTCGYLGENFWNEGRTKEIKARVLHI
;
A
#
# COMPACT_ATOMS: atom_id res chain seq x y z
N MET A 1 10.58 1.69 -4.47
CA MET A 1 10.55 2.09 -5.91
C MET A 1 11.37 3.35 -6.26
N ASN A 2 11.12 4.55 -5.73
CA ASN A 2 11.84 5.77 -6.19
C ASN A 2 13.33 5.83 -5.80
N HIS A 3 13.76 5.00 -4.85
CA HIS A 3 15.12 5.01 -4.32
C HIS A 3 16.07 4.00 -5.00
N ASN A 4 15.56 3.15 -5.90
CA ASN A 4 16.37 2.15 -6.61
C ASN A 4 15.82 1.91 -8.02
N VAL A 5 16.00 2.89 -8.90
CA VAL A 5 15.46 2.87 -10.27
C VAL A 5 16.11 1.75 -11.10
N GLU A 6 17.40 1.48 -10.91
CA GLU A 6 18.12 0.42 -11.62
C GLU A 6 17.50 -0.95 -11.36
N ALA A 7 17.19 -1.28 -10.10
CA ALA A 7 16.53 -2.54 -9.76
C ALA A 7 15.14 -2.66 -10.41
N VAL A 8 14.36 -1.57 -10.39
CA VAL A 8 13.02 -1.54 -11.04
C VAL A 8 13.15 -1.74 -12.55
N GLU A 9 14.14 -1.12 -13.19
CA GLU A 9 14.39 -1.28 -14.62
C GLU A 9 14.74 -2.74 -14.97
N GLN A 10 15.58 -3.40 -14.19
CA GLN A 10 15.92 -4.81 -14.41
C GLN A 10 14.69 -5.71 -14.30
N MET A 11 13.81 -5.45 -13.33
CA MET A 11 12.53 -6.18 -13.23
C MET A 11 11.62 -5.94 -14.43
N ILE A 12 11.53 -4.69 -14.90
CA ILE A 12 10.73 -4.34 -16.09
C ILE A 12 11.24 -5.10 -17.31
N ARG A 13 12.56 -5.15 -17.53
CA ARG A 13 13.18 -5.91 -18.63
C ARG A 13 12.82 -7.39 -18.54
N PHE A 14 12.98 -8.00 -17.36
CA PHE A 14 12.61 -9.40 -17.16
C PHE A 14 11.12 -9.66 -17.43
N ILE A 15 10.23 -8.80 -16.95
CA ILE A 15 8.78 -8.90 -17.22
C ILE A 15 8.52 -8.81 -18.72
N TYR A 16 9.12 -7.85 -19.41
CA TYR A 16 8.92 -7.65 -20.84
C TYR A 16 9.30 -8.89 -21.66
N ASP A 17 10.41 -9.53 -21.32
CA ASP A 17 10.92 -10.70 -22.05
C ASP A 17 10.17 -12.01 -21.73
N ASN A 18 9.48 -12.10 -20.59
CA ASN A 18 8.99 -13.39 -20.06
C ASN A 18 7.51 -13.42 -19.64
N ILE A 19 6.86 -12.29 -19.39
CA ILE A 19 5.53 -12.21 -18.75
C ILE A 19 4.60 -11.31 -19.58
N GLN A 20 3.45 -11.86 -19.98
CA GLN A 20 2.49 -11.14 -20.83
C GLN A 20 1.84 -9.93 -20.16
N TYR A 21 1.60 -9.99 -18.84
CA TYR A 21 0.99 -8.92 -18.07
C TYR A 21 1.47 -8.97 -16.62
N ALA A 22 2.05 -7.88 -16.14
CA ALA A 22 2.47 -7.71 -14.76
C ALA A 22 2.31 -6.25 -14.33
N GLU A 23 2.24 -6.03 -13.04
CA GLU A 23 2.05 -4.71 -12.44
C GLU A 23 2.83 -4.58 -11.13
N PHE A 24 3.22 -3.35 -10.79
CA PHE A 24 3.83 -3.04 -9.52
C PHE A 24 2.82 -2.38 -8.58
N ASN A 25 2.84 -2.80 -7.31
CA ASN A 25 2.00 -2.22 -6.29
C ASN A 25 2.79 -1.19 -5.49
N THR A 26 2.36 0.07 -5.58
CA THR A 26 2.77 1.13 -4.66
C THR A 26 1.69 1.32 -3.60
N LYS A 27 2.10 1.80 -2.43
CA LYS A 27 1.17 2.22 -1.38
C LYS A 27 0.92 3.72 -1.59
N SER A 28 -0.33 4.09 -1.76
CA SER A 28 -0.77 5.47 -1.95
C SER A 28 -1.86 5.73 -0.94
N ASP A 29 -1.45 6.28 0.21
CA ASP A 29 -2.37 6.63 1.29
C ASP A 29 -2.17 8.08 1.66
N TYR A 30 -3.25 8.69 2.15
CA TYR A 30 -3.27 10.09 2.50
C TYR A 30 -4.09 10.34 3.76
N CYS A 31 -3.58 11.15 4.68
CA CYS A 31 -4.30 11.56 5.86
C CYS A 31 -4.90 12.96 5.68
N HIS A 32 -6.24 13.05 5.70
CA HIS A 32 -6.96 14.33 5.56
C HIS A 32 -6.83 15.24 6.80
N VAL A 33 -6.34 14.72 7.93
CA VAL A 33 -6.20 15.50 9.19
C VAL A 33 -4.89 16.28 9.22
N CYS A 34 -3.77 15.63 8.92
CA CYS A 34 -2.44 16.23 9.06
C CYS A 34 -1.66 16.37 7.75
N GLY A 35 -2.27 15.97 6.62
CA GLY A 35 -1.64 16.02 5.29
C GLY A 35 -0.53 15.01 5.07
N PHE A 36 -0.43 13.97 5.92
CA PHE A 36 0.56 12.91 5.75
C PHE A 36 0.30 12.17 4.43
N ASP A 37 1.31 12.14 3.57
CA ASP A 37 1.35 11.43 2.28
C ASP A 37 2.42 10.33 2.37
N GLY A 38 1.96 9.11 2.60
CA GLY A 38 2.81 7.98 2.95
C GLY A 38 1.98 6.81 3.46
N GLU A 39 2.61 5.69 3.80
CA GLU A 39 1.87 4.49 4.20
C GLU A 39 1.15 4.64 5.55
N ILE A 40 -0.18 4.51 5.53
CA ILE A 40 -0.99 4.36 6.74
C ILE A 40 -0.81 2.93 7.28
N ILE A 41 -0.54 2.83 8.57
CA ILE A 41 -0.18 1.56 9.21
C ILE A 41 -1.39 0.88 9.84
N ILE A 42 -1.26 -0.41 10.11
CA ILE A 42 -2.21 -1.17 10.93
C ILE A 42 -1.57 -1.39 12.31
N ASN A 43 -2.15 -0.81 13.36
CA ASN A 43 -1.62 -0.86 14.71
C ASN A 43 -1.77 -2.26 15.37
N ASP A 44 -1.33 -2.39 16.62
CA ASP A 44 -1.39 -3.68 17.36
C ASP A 44 -2.81 -4.14 17.69
N HIS A 45 -3.77 -3.23 17.67
CA HIS A 45 -5.19 -3.53 17.81
C HIS A 45 -5.87 -3.87 16.48
N ASN A 46 -5.10 -4.03 15.39
CA ASN A 46 -5.58 -4.32 14.04
C ASN A 46 -6.46 -3.20 13.45
N GLU A 47 -6.19 -1.95 13.83
CA GLU A 47 -6.88 -0.75 13.33
C GLU A 47 -5.96 0.06 12.42
N TRP A 48 -6.54 0.71 11.40
CA TRP A 48 -5.82 1.64 10.54
C TRP A 48 -5.52 2.93 11.29
N GLU A 49 -4.27 3.37 11.25
CA GLU A 49 -3.78 4.49 12.04
C GLU A 49 -2.75 5.30 11.25
N CYS A 50 -2.94 6.62 11.21
CA CYS A 50 -1.94 7.51 10.65
C CYS A 50 -0.68 7.51 11.55
N PRO A 51 0.52 7.21 11.02
CA PRO A 51 1.73 7.16 11.83
C PRO A 51 2.22 8.53 12.32
N GLN A 52 1.71 9.63 11.75
CA GLN A 52 2.12 10.99 12.11
C GLN A 52 1.22 11.62 13.18
N CYS A 53 -0.11 11.53 13.03
CA CYS A 53 -1.07 12.20 13.92
C CYS A 53 -1.98 11.23 14.70
N HIS A 54 -1.80 9.92 14.52
CA HIS A 54 -2.61 8.88 15.16
C HIS A 54 -4.10 8.95 14.83
N ASN A 55 -4.48 9.61 13.73
CA ASN A 55 -5.86 9.59 13.24
C ASN A 55 -6.26 8.14 12.92
N LYS A 56 -7.41 7.72 13.46
CA LYS A 56 -8.06 6.41 13.20
C LYS A 56 -9.40 6.56 12.47
N ASP A 57 -9.83 7.81 12.22
CA ASP A 57 -11.06 8.08 11.49
C ASP A 57 -10.86 7.75 10.01
N LYS A 58 -11.47 6.64 9.61
CA LYS A 58 -11.49 6.09 8.25
C LYS A 58 -12.10 7.04 7.22
N GLN A 59 -12.97 7.96 7.63
CA GLN A 59 -13.53 8.98 6.74
C GLN A 59 -12.56 10.14 6.49
N LYS A 60 -11.52 10.26 7.33
CA LYS A 60 -10.47 11.30 7.26
C LYS A 60 -9.11 10.73 6.87
N MET A 61 -9.10 9.62 6.16
CA MET A 61 -7.92 9.10 5.47
C MET A 61 -8.35 8.33 4.23
N ASN A 62 -7.47 8.27 3.24
CA ASN A 62 -7.59 7.38 2.10
C ASN A 62 -6.53 6.30 2.24
N VAL A 63 -6.94 5.03 2.12
CA VAL A 63 -6.03 3.90 2.07
C VAL A 63 -6.29 3.14 0.79
N THR A 64 -5.37 3.20 -0.17
CA THR A 64 -5.56 2.59 -1.48
C THR A 64 -4.67 1.37 -1.62
N ARG A 65 -5.27 0.21 -1.91
CA ARG A 65 -4.51 -1.01 -2.19
C ARG A 65 -5.05 -1.70 -3.42
N ARG A 66 -4.17 -2.41 -4.10
CA ARG A 66 -4.54 -3.42 -5.09
C ARG A 66 -4.59 -4.79 -4.43
N THR A 67 -5.78 -5.35 -4.33
CA THR A 67 -5.98 -6.67 -3.69
C THR A 67 -6.36 -7.78 -4.65
N CYS A 68 -7.07 -7.43 -5.74
CA CYS A 68 -7.62 -8.36 -6.72
C CYS A 68 -7.43 -7.86 -8.17
N GLY A 69 -6.34 -7.14 -8.45
CA GLY A 69 -6.02 -6.62 -9.78
C GLY A 69 -6.46 -5.18 -10.06
N TYR A 70 -7.31 -4.58 -9.22
CA TYR A 70 -7.69 -3.15 -9.31
C TYR A 70 -7.41 -2.41 -8.00
N LEU A 71 -7.20 -1.09 -8.11
CA LEU A 71 -7.11 -0.21 -6.95
C LEU A 71 -8.48 -0.06 -6.30
N GLY A 72 -8.53 -0.22 -4.98
CA GLY A 72 -9.70 0.03 -4.17
C GLY A 72 -9.35 0.81 -2.92
N GLU A 73 -10.28 1.66 -2.51
CA GLU A 73 -10.17 2.54 -1.32
C GLU A 73 -11.01 2.03 -0.14
N ASN A 74 -11.53 0.80 -0.25
CA ASN A 74 -12.38 0.21 0.78
C ASN A 74 -11.54 -0.35 1.93
N PHE A 75 -11.99 -0.11 3.15
CA PHE A 75 -11.47 -0.84 4.30
C PHE A 75 -11.90 -2.30 4.25
N TRP A 76 -10.92 -3.20 4.26
CA TRP A 76 -11.15 -4.64 4.18
C TRP A 76 -11.65 -5.21 5.52
N ASN A 77 -12.20 -6.43 5.44
CA ASN A 77 -12.58 -7.20 6.63
C ASN A 77 -11.35 -7.55 7.51
N GLU A 78 -11.61 -8.06 8.71
CA GLU A 78 -10.58 -8.36 9.70
C GLU A 78 -9.49 -9.31 9.16
N GLY A 79 -9.89 -10.42 8.52
CA GLY A 79 -8.96 -11.42 8.00
C GLY A 79 -8.02 -10.84 6.94
N ARG A 80 -8.56 -10.05 6.01
CA ARG A 80 -7.75 -9.39 4.98
C ARG A 80 -6.88 -8.27 5.56
N THR A 81 -7.35 -7.57 6.59
CA THR A 81 -6.55 -6.56 7.30
C THR A 81 -5.32 -7.21 7.96
N LYS A 82 -5.48 -8.37 8.61
CA LYS A 82 -4.36 -9.13 9.18
C LYS A 82 -3.37 -9.61 8.10
N GLU A 83 -3.88 -10.08 6.97
CA GLU A 83 -3.06 -10.46 5.82
C GLU A 83 -2.25 -9.28 5.29
N ILE A 84 -2.87 -8.11 5.14
CA ILE A 84 -2.17 -6.88 4.72
C ILE A 84 -1.11 -6.47 5.74
N LYS A 85 -1.40 -6.55 7.05
CA LYS A 85 -0.43 -6.24 8.12
C LYS A 85 0.82 -7.11 8.05
N ALA A 86 0.68 -8.37 7.60
CA ALA A 86 1.79 -9.31 7.49
C ALA A 86 2.65 -9.13 6.22
N ARG A 87 2.27 -8.25 5.28
CA ARG A 87 3.02 -8.04 4.04
C ARG A 87 4.31 -7.27 4.29
N VAL A 88 5.37 -7.68 3.60
CA VAL A 88 6.66 -6.96 3.59
C VAL A 88 6.85 -6.28 2.23
N LEU A 89 7.49 -5.11 2.24
CA LEU A 89 7.92 -4.43 1.02
C LEU A 89 9.29 -4.99 0.61
N HIS A 90 9.42 -5.42 -0.65
CA HIS A 90 10.65 -6.02 -1.14
C HIS A 90 11.59 -5.02 -1.84
N ILE A 91 11.04 -4.00 -2.53
CA ILE A 91 11.76 -3.08 -3.45
C ILE A 91 11.20 -1.65 -3.37
#